data_AF-A0A4R8XDY2-F1
#
_entry.id   AF-A0A4R8XDY2-F1
#
_cell.length_a   1.000
_cell.length_b   1.000
_cell.length_c   1.000
_cell.angle_alpha   90.00
_cell.angle_beta   90.00
_cell.angle_gamma   90.00
#
_symmetry.space_group_name_H-M   'P 1'
#
loop_
_entity.id
_entity.type
_entity.pdbx_description
1 polymer ?
#
loop_
_entity_poly.entity_id
_entity_poly.type
_entity_poly.pdbx_seq_one_letter_code
_entity_poly.pdbx_strand_id
1 'polypeptide(L)' 'MTTTFQVSGMTCSHCVKSVTAEVGQVAGAEAVDVDLVPGGVSVVTVSSSRPLDPAAVAAAIDEAGYELVTATR' A
#
# COMPACT_ATOMS: atom_id res chain seq x y z
N MET A 1 9.47 -10.59 -5.68
CA MET A 1 10.17 -9.82 -4.61
C MET A 1 9.11 -9.11 -3.78
N THR A 2 9.47 -8.62 -2.60
CA THR A 2 8.50 -8.01 -1.69
C THR A 2 8.99 -6.64 -1.26
N THR A 3 8.07 -5.68 -1.13
CA THR A 3 8.37 -4.32 -0.63
C THR A 3 7.28 -3.92 0.34
N THR A 4 7.65 -3.26 1.43
CA THR A 4 6.72 -2.88 2.49
C THR A 4 6.56 -1.37 2.58
N PHE A 5 5.33 -0.95 2.80
CA PHE A 5 4.94 0.46 2.88
C PHE A 5 4.15 0.68 4.17
N GLN A 6 4.46 1.75 4.87
CA GLN A 6 3.73 2.17 6.06
C GLN A 6 2.70 3.21 5.68
N VAL A 7 1.43 2.96 5.99
CA VAL A 7 0.30 3.82 5.61
C VAL A 7 -0.50 4.20 6.85
N SER A 8 -0.77 5.49 7.02
CA SER A 8 -1.54 6.00 8.16
C SER A 8 -3.01 6.21 7.81
N GLY A 9 -3.88 6.18 8.84
CA GLY A 9 -5.26 6.65 8.72
C GLY A 9 -6.30 5.62 8.29
N MET A 10 -5.90 4.39 7.93
CA MET A 10 -6.88 3.31 7.70
C MET A 10 -7.55 2.89 9.00
N THR A 11 -8.87 2.77 9.01
CA THR A 11 -9.66 2.45 10.21
C THR A 11 -10.59 1.25 10.05
N CYS A 12 -10.85 0.77 8.84
CA CYS A 12 -11.77 -0.33 8.60
C CYS A 12 -11.38 -1.21 7.40
N SER A 13 -12.01 -2.38 7.26
CA SER A 13 -11.74 -3.31 6.16
C SER A 13 -12.10 -2.75 4.77
N HIS A 14 -12.97 -1.73 4.67
CA HIS A 14 -13.21 -1.04 3.39
C HIS A 14 -12.03 -0.14 3.00
N CYS A 15 -11.37 0.51 3.98
CA CYS A 15 -10.14 1.28 3.75
C CYS A 15 -9.06 0.38 3.14
N VAL A 16 -8.89 -0.82 3.72
CA VAL A 16 -7.96 -1.83 3.24
C VAL A 16 -8.25 -2.20 1.79
N LYS A 17 -9.50 -2.50 1.45
CA LYS A 17 -9.89 -2.85 0.07
C LYS A 17 -9.57 -1.73 -0.92
N SER A 18 -9.78 -0.47 -0.55
CA SER A 18 -9.43 0.67 -1.39
C SER A 18 -7.93 0.72 -1.67
N VAL A 19 -7.09 0.65 -0.62
CA VAL A 19 -5.64 0.66 -0.78
C VAL A 19 -5.14 -0.55 -1.58
N THR A 20 -5.66 -1.75 -1.30
CA THR A 20 -5.32 -2.96 -2.05
C THR A 20 -5.67 -2.83 -3.54
N ALA A 21 -6.81 -2.24 -3.87
CA ALA A 21 -7.24 -2.06 -5.25
C ALA A 21 -6.36 -1.07 -6.02
N GLU A 22 -6.03 0.08 -5.43
CA GLU A 22 -5.19 1.08 -6.10
C GLU A 22 -3.73 0.62 -6.22
N VAL A 23 -3.14 0.10 -5.13
CA VAL A 23 -1.75 -0.40 -5.15
C VAL A 23 -1.61 -1.62 -6.06
N GLY A 24 -2.65 -2.45 -6.18
CA GLY A 24 -2.67 -3.60 -7.09
C GLY A 24 -2.62 -3.21 -8.57
N GLN A 25 -2.96 -1.97 -8.93
CA GLN A 25 -2.87 -1.46 -10.31
C GLN A 25 -1.47 -0.96 -10.67
N VAL A 26 -0.56 -0.86 -9.70
CA VAL A 26 0.82 -0.41 -9.94
C VAL A 26 1.56 -1.44 -10.81
N ALA A 27 2.20 -0.97 -11.89
CA ALA A 27 2.84 -1.82 -12.88
C ALA A 27 3.97 -2.69 -12.30
N GLY A 28 3.70 -3.99 -12.18
CA GLY A 28 4.60 -4.99 -11.62
C GLY A 28 4.17 -5.54 -10.27
N ALA A 29 3.13 -4.98 -9.65
CA ALA A 29 2.47 -5.56 -8.48
C ALA A 29 1.72 -6.84 -8.89
N GLU A 30 1.85 -7.87 -8.05
CA GLU A 30 1.23 -9.19 -8.26
C GLU A 30 0.28 -9.55 -7.13
N ALA A 31 0.63 -9.18 -5.90
CA ALA A 31 -0.23 -9.34 -4.73
C ALA A 31 0.01 -8.21 -3.74
N VAL A 32 -1.05 -7.79 -3.06
CA VAL A 32 -1.02 -6.76 -2.02
C VAL A 32 -1.68 -7.34 -0.78
N ASP A 33 -0.96 -7.32 0.34
CA ASP A 33 -1.43 -7.72 1.65
C ASP A 33 -1.36 -6.51 2.60
N VAL A 34 -2.28 -6.43 3.56
CA VAL A 34 -2.40 -5.26 4.45
C VAL A 34 -2.62 -5.72 5.89
N ASP A 35 -1.62 -5.42 6.72
CA ASP A 35 -1.70 -5.51 8.17
C ASP A 35 -2.35 -4.23 8.71
N LEU A 36 -3.68 -4.24 8.84
CA LEU A 36 -4.45 -3.11 9.31
C LEU A 36 -4.21 -2.83 10.81
N VAL A 37 -3.79 -1.60 11.11
CA VAL A 37 -3.77 -1.05 12.47
C VAL A 37 -4.77 0.11 12.51
N PRO A 38 -6.00 -0.11 13.00
CA PRO A 38 -7.07 0.89 12.95
C PRO A 38 -6.67 2.21 13.60
N GLY A 39 -6.67 3.30 12.82
CA GLY A 39 -6.31 4.65 13.28
C GLY A 39 -4.81 4.87 13.55
N GLY A 40 -3.99 3.85 13.30
CA GLY A 40 -2.53 3.91 13.46
C GLY A 40 -1.80 3.82 12.12
N VAL A 41 -0.61 3.22 12.17
CA VAL A 41 0.22 2.94 11.00
C VAL A 41 0.05 1.47 10.62
N SER A 42 -0.61 1.24 9.49
CA SER A 42 -0.77 -0.08 8.89
C SER A 42 0.40 -0.39 7.97
N VAL A 43 0.68 -1.68 7.76
CA VAL A 43 1.74 -2.12 6.84
C VAL A 43 1.10 -2.71 5.59
N VAL A 44 1.50 -2.22 4.44
CA VAL A 44 1.11 -2.72 3.12
C VAL A 44 2.30 -3.46 2.53
N THR A 45 2.14 -4.75 2.30
CA THR A 45 3.17 -5.64 1.74
C THR A 45 2.81 -5.94 0.29
N VAL A 46 3.69 -5.55 -0.64
CA VAL A 46 3.47 -5.75 -2.08
C VAL A 46 4.44 -6.77 -2.62
N SER A 47 3.91 -7.88 -3.12
CA SER A 47 4.67 -8.83 -3.94
C SER A 47 4.69 -8.34 -5.38
N SER A 48 5.87 -8.36 -6.00
CA SER A 48 6.10 -7.83 -7.34
C SER A 48 7.08 -8.66 -8.17
N SER A 49 6.90 -8.66 -9.49
CA SER A 49 7.80 -9.29 -10.46
C SER A 49 9.09 -8.49 -10.68
N ARG A 50 9.04 -7.18 -10.43
CA ARG A 50 10.13 -6.21 -10.61
C ARG A 50 10.09 -5.16 -9.50
N PRO A 51 11.18 -4.42 -9.26
CA PRO A 51 11.16 -3.32 -8.30
C PRO A 51 10.04 -2.34 -8.65
N LEU A 52 9.20 -2.04 -7.66
CA LEU A 52 8.15 -1.04 -7.81
C LEU A 52 8.75 0.36 -7.71
N ASP A 53 8.17 1.30 -8.44
CA ASP A 53 8.47 2.72 -8.27
C ASP A 53 7.76 3.22 -6.99
N PRO A 54 8.52 3.65 -5.96
CA PRO A 54 7.91 4.16 -4.72
C PRO A 54 6.99 5.35 -4.97
N ALA A 55 7.25 6.18 -5.99
CA ALA A 55 6.40 7.33 -6.31
C ALA A 55 5.04 6.88 -6.88
N ALA A 56 5.02 5.82 -7.69
CA ALA A 56 3.77 5.26 -8.21
C ALA A 56 2.92 4.62 -7.10
N VAL A 57 3.57 3.92 -6.15
CA VAL A 57 2.87 3.37 -4.97
C VAL A 57 2.35 4.49 -4.06
N ALA A 58 3.13 5.55 -3.85
CA ALA A 58 2.68 6.70 -3.07
C ALA A 58 1.46 7.38 -3.71
N ALA A 59 1.47 7.58 -5.02
CA ALA A 59 0.33 8.16 -5.75
C ALA A 59 -0.94 7.31 -5.63
N ALA A 60 -0.81 5.98 -5.74
CA ALA A 60 -1.94 5.06 -5.54
C ALA A 60 -2.51 5.12 -4.11
N ILE A 61 -1.66 5.29 -3.10
CA ILE A 61 -2.07 5.42 -1.69
C ILE A 61 -2.79 6.77 -1.47
N ASP A 62 -2.29 7.85 -2.07
CA ASP A 62 -2.91 9.19 -2.02
C ASP A 62 -4.28 9.20 -2.74
N GLU A 63 -4.38 8.55 -3.90
CA GLU A 63 -5.64 8.37 -4.62
C GLU A 63 -6.67 7.56 -3.82
N ALA A 64 -6.21 6.57 -3.04
CA ALA A 64 -7.05 5.85 -2.09
C ALA A 64 -7.47 6.68 -0.86
N GLY A 65 -6.90 7.89 -0.68
CA GLY A 65 -7.21 8.82 0.39
C GLY A 65 -6.41 8.61 1.69
N TYR A 66 -5.22 8.02 1.60
CA TYR A 66 -4.35 7.76 2.76
C TYR A 66 -2.96 8.33 2.55
N GLU A 67 -2.19 8.41 3.63
CA GLU A 67 -0.84 8.97 3.60
C GLU A 67 0.21 7.87 3.73
N LEU A 68 1.17 7.87 2.80
CA LEU A 68 2.36 7.03 2.89
C LEU A 68 3.36 7.66 3.89
N VAL A 69 3.63 6.95 4.97
CA VAL A 69 4.56 7.37 6.03
C VAL A 69 6.01 7.00 5.69
N THR A 70 6.23 5.81 5.13
CA THR A 70 7.57 5.29 4.82
C THR A 70 7.50 4.15 3.83
N ALA A 71 8.50 4.05 2.94
CA ALA A 71 8.73 2.90 2.09
C ALA A 71 10.02 2.20 2.53
N THR A 72 9.94 0.91 2.84
CA THR A 72 11.09 0.07 3.19
C THR A 72 11.20 -1.06 2.17
N ARG A 73 12.42 -1.29 1.70
CA ARG A 73 12.73 -2.28 0.67
C ARG A 73 13.12 -3.62 1.26
#